data_AF-A0A0A9ZBB7-F1
#
_entry.id   AF-A0A0A9ZBB7-F1
#
_cell.length_a   1.000
_cell.length_b   1.000
_cell.length_c   1.000
_cell.angle_alpha   90.00
_cell.angle_beta   90.00
_cell.angle_gamma   90.00
#
_symmetry.space_group_name_H-M   'P 1'
#
loop_
_entity.id
_entity.type
_entity.pdbx_description
1 polymer ?
#
loop_
_entity_poly.entity_id
_entity_poly.type
_entity_poly.pdbx_seq_one_letter_code
_entity_poly.pdbx_strand_id
1 'polypeptide(L)'
;MKSLAQLVCLSTLLVLPSCILLSVSAQKCVWYGECGKTPDGLPLNCPYDGPPKKLDDSTDLSILRKWCPDLAVPNPATGNVETCCNGPQLATLDKQVVTVAAFLQRCPSCLKNLLLHICNVACSPNQASYMNVTEISPAQPDKGENETVVAIDVYLANHFIEGAFNSCKGVYMPSAGQLVMDLMCGGYGASRCSALRWFSFMGDPVHNAYVGFLMNIMNTSVPIGSFQPFNKSITPCSKGVDDSSPPCSCMDCEDSCPVPPPPKPPVSPFTILGLPGLPLTMLLIFIGGSSIFLSAVLWGPSLCVPGGFGVRSSVDSSRHGEPPVAIATPTSLFERMGKVLESKLEQWFYVLGKACATNPWGTLLIGSCVVIGLGHGIKYLQFTTDPVE
;
A
#
# COMPACT_ATOMS: atom_id res chain seq x y z
N MET A 1 -60.94 47.31 19.78
CA MET A 1 -59.69 46.64 20.21
C MET A 1 -58.56 47.02 19.25
N LYS A 2 -58.20 48.30 19.31
CA LYS A 2 -56.96 48.89 18.79
C LYS A 2 -56.25 49.40 20.05
N SER A 3 -54.92 49.35 20.10
CA SER A 3 -54.09 49.89 21.19
C SER A 3 -53.58 48.91 22.25
N LEU A 4 -52.93 47.81 21.87
CA LEU A 4 -52.02 47.09 22.79
C LEU A 4 -50.79 46.43 22.12
N ALA A 5 -50.49 46.75 20.85
CA ALA A 5 -49.40 46.12 20.09
C ALA A 5 -48.19 47.05 19.83
N GLN A 6 -48.16 48.25 20.39
CA GLN A 6 -47.12 49.26 20.09
C GLN A 6 -46.09 49.49 21.19
N LEU A 7 -46.13 48.78 22.33
CA LEU A 7 -45.25 49.08 23.46
C LEU A 7 -44.04 48.15 23.65
N VAL A 8 -43.82 47.15 22.80
CA VAL A 8 -42.70 46.20 22.95
C VAL A 8 -41.54 46.48 21.97
N CYS A 9 -41.67 47.47 21.09
CA CYS A 9 -40.66 47.73 20.05
C CYS A 9 -39.59 48.79 20.40
N LEU A 10 -39.61 49.39 21.60
CA LEU A 10 -38.80 50.57 21.90
C LEU A 10 -37.70 50.38 22.96
N SER A 11 -37.35 49.15 23.32
CA SER A 11 -36.30 48.85 24.32
C SER A 11 -35.05 48.16 23.78
N THR A 12 -34.88 48.03 22.46
CA THR A 12 -33.72 47.36 21.84
C THR A 12 -32.87 48.31 20.99
N LEU A 13 -32.67 49.56 21.43
CA LEU A 13 -31.84 50.54 20.72
C LEU A 13 -30.79 51.17 21.64
N LEU A 14 -29.90 50.35 22.21
CA LEU A 14 -28.65 50.79 22.82
C LEU A 14 -27.68 49.61 22.94
N VAL A 15 -27.31 49.02 21.81
CA VAL A 15 -26.07 48.24 21.72
C VAL A 15 -25.01 49.19 21.18
N LEU A 16 -24.27 49.78 22.12
CA LEU A 16 -23.00 50.46 21.85
C LEU A 16 -22.14 49.52 20.99
N PRO A 17 -21.55 49.98 19.88
CA PRO A 17 -20.49 49.23 19.26
C PRO A 17 -19.31 49.30 20.22
N SER A 18 -19.12 48.24 21.01
CA SER A 18 -17.79 47.96 21.54
C SER A 18 -16.87 47.87 20.33
N CYS A 19 -16.14 48.95 20.06
CA CYS A 19 -14.90 48.91 19.33
C CYS A 19 -14.08 47.81 20.00
N ILE A 20 -14.12 46.61 19.41
CA ILE A 20 -13.08 45.62 19.59
C ILE A 20 -11.85 46.34 19.04
N LEU A 21 -11.09 46.96 19.95
CA LEU A 21 -9.69 47.28 19.72
C LEU A 21 -9.04 45.93 19.43
N LEU A 22 -9.05 45.51 18.16
CA LEU A 22 -8.04 44.64 17.63
C LEU A 22 -6.74 45.37 17.93
N SER A 23 -6.06 44.96 19.00
CA SER A 23 -4.65 45.23 19.17
C SER A 23 -3.99 44.59 17.95
N VAL A 24 -3.89 45.34 16.86
CA VAL A 24 -2.98 45.02 15.76
C VAL A 24 -1.61 45.05 16.41
N SER A 25 -1.09 43.88 16.81
CA SER A 25 0.31 43.81 17.22
C SER A 25 1.10 44.32 16.02
N ALA A 26 1.90 45.36 16.23
CA ALA A 26 2.72 45.92 15.16
C ALA A 26 3.51 44.79 14.51
N GLN A 27 3.27 44.56 13.22
CA GLN A 27 3.99 43.58 12.43
C GLN A 27 5.47 43.95 12.43
N LYS A 28 6.32 42.99 12.77
CA LYS A 28 7.74 43.22 13.01
C LYS A 28 8.57 42.05 12.50
N CYS A 29 9.68 42.40 11.87
CA CYS A 29 10.65 41.47 11.34
C CYS A 29 11.74 41.17 12.36
N VAL A 30 12.48 40.08 12.14
CA VAL A 30 13.71 39.77 12.88
C VAL A 30 14.96 39.90 12.01
N TRP A 31 14.79 39.83 10.68
CA TRP A 31 15.83 40.07 9.70
C TRP A 31 15.29 40.70 8.42
N TYR A 32 16.21 41.20 7.58
CA TYR A 32 15.91 41.67 6.23
C TYR A 32 17.18 41.75 5.39
N GLY A 33 17.23 41.01 4.28
CA GLY A 33 18.38 40.93 3.38
C GLY A 33 19.45 39.91 3.80
N GLU A 34 20.40 39.67 2.90
CA GLU A 34 21.55 38.80 3.09
C GLU A 34 22.84 39.65 3.16
N CYS A 35 23.70 39.41 4.17
CA CYS A 35 24.97 40.16 4.35
C CYS A 35 26.15 39.27 4.72
N GLY A 36 25.92 38.03 5.10
CA GLY A 36 26.96 37.08 5.44
C GLY A 36 26.92 35.84 4.58
N LYS A 37 27.97 35.02 4.73
CA LYS A 37 27.99 33.66 4.21
C LYS A 37 28.67 32.74 5.20
N THR A 38 28.22 31.49 5.27
CA THR A 38 28.95 30.42 5.96
C THR A 38 30.25 30.09 5.24
N PRO A 39 31.19 29.36 5.87
CA PRO A 39 32.39 28.86 5.21
C PRO A 39 32.08 28.05 3.93
N ASP A 40 30.95 27.34 3.90
CA ASP A 40 30.47 26.56 2.75
C ASP A 40 29.73 27.43 1.70
N GLY A 41 29.65 28.74 1.91
CA GLY A 41 29.08 29.69 0.96
C GLY A 41 27.56 29.89 1.05
N LEU A 42 26.89 29.33 2.06
CA LEU A 42 25.45 29.53 2.27
C LEU A 42 25.18 30.96 2.77
N PRO A 43 24.21 31.69 2.19
CA PRO A 43 23.93 33.06 2.60
C PRO A 43 23.32 33.13 4.02
N LEU A 44 23.68 34.19 4.76
CA LEU A 44 23.19 34.50 6.10
C LEU A 44 22.44 35.83 6.11
N ASN A 45 21.36 35.87 6.90
CA ASN A 45 20.45 37.00 6.99
C ASN A 45 21.02 38.13 7.87
N CYS A 46 20.63 39.37 7.54
CA CYS A 46 20.99 40.55 8.34
C CYS A 46 19.98 40.81 9.45
N PRO A 47 20.42 41.10 10.69
CA PRO A 47 19.52 41.45 11.77
C PRO A 47 18.74 42.72 11.41
N TYR A 48 17.43 42.68 11.62
CA TYR A 48 16.54 43.81 11.33
C TYR A 48 15.27 43.72 12.17
N ASP A 49 15.08 44.73 13.01
CA ASP A 49 13.99 44.78 13.99
C ASP A 49 12.89 45.80 13.60
N GLY A 50 12.77 46.09 12.30
CA GLY A 50 11.80 47.07 11.80
C GLY A 50 10.50 46.46 11.27
N PRO A 51 9.60 47.30 10.72
CA PRO A 51 8.37 46.83 10.09
C PRO A 51 8.63 46.08 8.77
N PRO A 52 7.70 45.23 8.32
CA PRO A 52 7.80 44.58 7.02
C PRO A 52 7.86 45.62 5.89
N LYS A 53 8.57 45.27 4.80
CA LYS A 53 8.78 46.17 3.67
C LYS A 53 7.95 45.72 2.47
N LYS A 54 7.57 46.69 1.66
CA LYS A 54 6.81 46.48 0.43
C LYS A 54 7.63 45.67 -0.58
N LEU A 55 7.01 44.65 -1.17
CA LEU A 55 7.58 43.85 -2.24
C LEU A 55 6.89 44.20 -3.57
N ASP A 56 7.60 44.95 -4.42
CA ASP A 56 7.04 45.52 -5.65
C ASP A 56 7.47 44.81 -6.93
N ASP A 57 8.64 44.15 -6.90
CA ASP A 57 9.19 43.52 -8.10
C ASP A 57 8.30 42.36 -8.56
N SER A 58 7.96 42.35 -9.86
CA SER A 58 7.07 41.35 -10.42
C SER A 58 7.66 39.94 -10.39
N THR A 59 8.98 39.82 -10.50
CA THR A 59 9.71 38.54 -10.46
C THR A 59 9.68 37.98 -9.04
N ASP A 60 9.99 38.82 -8.05
CA ASP A 60 9.95 38.43 -6.64
C ASP A 60 8.54 38.01 -6.20
N LEU A 61 7.51 38.77 -6.63
CA LEU A 61 6.11 38.42 -6.39
C LEU A 61 5.72 37.09 -7.05
N SER A 62 6.29 36.75 -8.21
CA SER A 62 6.02 35.48 -8.86
C SER A 62 6.59 34.29 -8.08
N ILE A 63 7.80 34.44 -7.51
CA ILE A 63 8.43 33.43 -6.64
C ILE A 63 7.60 33.26 -5.38
N LEU A 64 7.17 34.37 -4.76
CA LEU A 64 6.37 34.35 -3.55
C LEU A 64 5.01 33.66 -3.79
N ARG A 65 4.32 33.95 -4.90
CA ARG A 65 3.05 33.28 -5.25
C ARG A 65 3.22 31.79 -5.54
N LYS A 66 4.35 31.41 -6.15
CA LYS A 66 4.66 30.02 -6.49
C LYS A 66 4.85 29.15 -5.26
N TRP A 67 5.65 29.61 -4.28
CA TRP A 67 6.01 28.79 -3.11
C TRP A 67 5.26 29.14 -1.83
N CYS A 68 4.92 30.42 -1.65
CA CYS A 68 4.38 30.98 -0.41
C CYS A 68 3.09 31.78 -0.68
N PRO A 69 2.05 31.19 -1.30
CA PRO A 69 0.84 31.93 -1.68
C PRO A 69 0.15 32.61 -0.49
N ASP A 70 0.24 32.03 0.71
CA ASP A 70 -0.31 32.58 1.96
C ASP A 70 0.31 33.92 2.38
N LEU A 71 1.51 34.24 1.88
CA LEU A 71 2.22 35.49 2.13
C LEU A 71 2.11 36.48 0.97
N ALA A 72 1.61 36.05 -0.19
CA ALA A 72 1.44 36.90 -1.37
C ALA A 72 0.12 37.71 -1.34
N VAL A 73 -0.49 37.84 -0.16
CA VAL A 73 -1.76 38.54 0.05
C VAL A 73 -1.46 40.00 0.46
N PRO A 74 -2.07 41.00 -0.20
CA PRO A 74 -1.88 42.40 0.17
C PRO A 74 -2.36 42.71 1.58
N ASN A 75 -1.62 43.56 2.30
CA ASN A 75 -2.04 44.08 3.59
C ASN A 75 -3.31 44.93 3.40
N PRO A 76 -4.42 44.67 4.13
CA PRO A 76 -5.66 45.41 3.98
C PRO A 76 -5.54 46.91 4.29
N ALA A 77 -4.54 47.31 5.09
CA ALA A 77 -4.32 48.72 5.44
C ALA A 77 -3.55 49.49 4.35
N THR A 78 -2.55 48.86 3.72
CA THR A 78 -1.65 49.55 2.77
C THR A 78 -1.93 49.20 1.31
N GLY A 79 -2.68 48.12 1.04
CA GLY A 79 -2.97 47.61 -0.29
C GLY A 79 -1.78 46.93 -0.97
N ASN A 80 -0.64 46.80 -0.29
CA ASN A 80 0.59 46.25 -0.85
C ASN A 80 0.95 44.92 -0.20
N VAL A 81 1.68 44.08 -0.93
CA VAL A 81 2.30 42.87 -0.36
C VAL A 81 3.52 43.30 0.44
N GLU A 82 3.55 42.92 1.72
CA GLU A 82 4.61 43.31 2.66
C GLU A 82 5.28 42.06 3.24
N THR A 83 6.60 42.01 3.20
CA THR A 83 7.41 40.85 3.60
C THR A 83 8.61 41.27 4.44
N CYS A 84 9.11 40.34 5.24
CA CYS A 84 10.38 40.49 5.96
C CYS A 84 11.57 39.90 5.19
N CYS A 85 11.46 39.83 3.85
CA CYS A 85 12.54 39.39 2.98
C CYS A 85 12.59 40.19 1.68
N ASN A 86 13.79 40.28 1.09
CA ASN A 86 14.05 40.98 -0.17
C ASN A 86 14.20 40.00 -1.36
N GLY A 87 14.33 40.55 -2.57
CA GLY A 87 14.51 39.76 -3.80
C GLY A 87 15.67 38.75 -3.76
N PRO A 88 16.89 39.13 -3.32
CA PRO A 88 17.99 38.17 -3.12
C PRO A 88 17.62 36.99 -2.21
N GLN A 89 16.99 37.23 -1.06
CA GLN A 89 16.52 36.17 -0.16
C GLN A 89 15.46 35.27 -0.83
N LEU A 90 14.55 35.85 -1.61
CA LEU A 90 13.55 35.08 -2.37
C LEU A 90 14.19 34.23 -3.47
N ALA A 91 15.22 34.74 -4.15
CA ALA A 91 15.97 33.99 -5.15
C ALA A 91 16.75 32.82 -4.52
N THR A 92 17.31 33.01 -3.33
CA THR A 92 17.91 31.94 -2.52
C THR A 92 16.86 30.92 -2.11
N LEU A 93 15.71 31.38 -1.61
CA LEU A 93 14.59 30.54 -1.21
C LEU A 93 14.11 29.66 -2.38
N ASP A 94 13.91 30.22 -3.58
CA ASP A 94 13.49 29.46 -4.77
C ASP A 94 14.45 28.30 -5.07
N LYS A 95 15.77 28.55 -5.04
CA LYS A 95 16.80 27.51 -5.28
C LYS A 95 16.76 26.40 -4.22
N GLN A 96 16.65 26.75 -2.94
CA GLN A 96 16.61 25.77 -1.85
C GLN A 96 15.30 24.97 -1.88
N VAL A 97 14.18 25.64 -2.10
CA VAL A 97 12.86 25.00 -2.14
C VAL A 97 12.71 24.08 -3.33
N VAL A 98 13.28 24.38 -4.51
CA VAL A 98 13.29 23.45 -5.65
C VAL A 98 13.90 22.10 -5.27
N THR A 99 14.99 22.12 -4.48
CA THR A 99 15.63 20.89 -3.98
C THR A 99 14.70 20.12 -3.05
N VAL A 100 14.04 20.79 -2.10
CA VAL A 100 13.08 20.17 -1.17
C VAL A 100 11.85 19.62 -1.90
N ALA A 101 11.34 20.37 -2.88
CA ALA A 101 10.22 19.97 -3.71
C ALA A 101 10.54 18.71 -4.52
N ALA A 102 11.78 18.55 -5.00
CA ALA A 102 12.19 17.33 -5.69
C ALA A 102 11.96 16.05 -4.87
N PHE A 103 12.12 16.13 -3.53
CA PHE A 103 11.85 15.02 -2.61
C PHE A 103 10.37 14.84 -2.30
N LEU A 104 9.63 15.93 -2.08
CA LEU A 104 8.29 15.89 -1.47
C LEU A 104 7.12 16.12 -2.44
N GLN A 105 7.37 16.52 -3.69
CA GLN A 105 6.32 16.86 -4.67
C GLN A 105 5.34 15.72 -5.00
N ARG A 106 5.71 14.46 -4.70
CA ARG A 106 4.79 13.30 -4.81
C ARG A 106 3.57 13.42 -3.90
N CYS A 107 3.70 14.15 -2.79
CA CYS A 107 2.59 14.47 -1.90
C CYS A 107 2.49 16.00 -1.70
N PRO A 108 1.63 16.68 -2.48
CA PRO A 108 1.48 18.13 -2.42
C PRO A 108 1.09 18.67 -1.04
N SER A 109 0.25 17.93 -0.29
CA SER A 109 -0.18 18.32 1.07
C SER A 109 1.01 18.36 2.03
N CYS A 110 1.90 17.37 1.96
CA CYS A 110 3.16 17.36 2.71
C CYS A 110 4.05 18.56 2.35
N LEU A 111 4.32 18.75 1.05
CA LEU A 111 5.17 19.84 0.58
C LEU A 111 4.62 21.20 1.03
N LYS A 112 3.31 21.43 0.89
CA LYS A 112 2.65 22.66 1.37
C LYS A 112 2.88 22.88 2.87
N ASN A 113 2.65 21.87 3.70
CA ASN A 113 2.80 22.01 5.16
C ASN A 113 4.25 22.37 5.54
N LEU A 114 5.23 21.78 4.87
CA LEU A 114 6.63 22.13 5.08
C LEU A 114 6.94 23.56 4.60
N LEU A 115 6.41 23.95 3.44
CA LEU A 115 6.57 25.32 2.92
C LEU A 115 5.91 26.36 3.83
N LEU A 116 4.83 26.04 4.54
CA LEU A 116 4.29 26.94 5.57
C LEU A 116 5.36 27.28 6.61
N HIS A 117 6.14 26.31 7.07
CA HIS A 117 7.24 26.58 8.01
C HIS A 117 8.35 27.41 7.34
N ILE A 118 8.89 26.96 6.22
CA ILE A 118 10.04 27.60 5.55
C ILE A 118 9.71 29.03 5.14
N CYS A 119 8.56 29.26 4.49
CA CYS A 119 8.13 30.58 4.04
C CYS A 119 7.89 31.54 5.22
N ASN A 120 7.27 31.06 6.30
CA ASN A 120 6.95 31.93 7.44
C ASN A 120 8.18 32.24 8.29
N VAL A 121 9.16 31.33 8.36
CA VAL A 121 10.46 31.64 8.93
C VAL A 121 11.20 32.65 8.06
N ALA A 122 11.21 32.48 6.74
CA ALA A 122 11.99 33.31 5.83
C ALA A 122 11.44 34.74 5.62
N CYS A 123 10.13 34.89 5.42
CA CYS A 123 9.55 36.08 4.79
C CYS A 123 8.30 36.66 5.47
N SER A 124 7.73 36.00 6.48
CA SER A 124 6.46 36.45 7.08
C SER A 124 6.54 37.88 7.60
N PRO A 125 5.51 38.73 7.40
CA PRO A 125 5.50 40.08 7.93
C PRO A 125 5.42 40.14 9.47
N ASN A 126 5.13 39.03 10.14
CA ASN A 126 5.00 38.96 11.60
C ASN A 126 6.00 37.99 12.26
N GLN A 127 7.22 37.87 11.71
CA GLN A 127 8.25 36.97 12.22
C GLN A 127 8.51 37.11 13.72
N ALA A 128 8.62 38.35 14.23
CA ALA A 128 8.96 38.60 15.63
C ALA A 128 7.93 38.06 16.64
N SER A 129 6.74 37.66 16.18
CA SER A 129 5.74 37.02 17.04
C SER A 129 6.12 35.59 17.44
N TYR A 130 6.88 34.85 16.63
CA TYR A 130 7.25 33.45 16.88
C TYR A 130 8.75 33.17 16.66
N MET A 131 9.57 34.20 16.43
CA MET A 131 11.01 34.05 16.24
C MET A 131 11.77 35.02 17.12
N ASN A 132 12.90 34.56 17.66
CA ASN A 132 13.84 35.36 18.42
C ASN A 132 15.26 35.17 17.89
N VAL A 133 16.03 36.24 17.76
CA VAL A 133 17.45 36.15 17.40
C VAL A 133 18.25 35.89 18.67
N THR A 134 19.02 34.81 18.71
CA THR A 134 19.79 34.42 19.89
C THR A 134 21.27 34.75 19.74
N GLU A 135 21.81 34.68 18.54
CA GLU A 135 23.22 34.95 18.29
C GLU A 135 23.43 35.70 16.97
N ILE A 136 24.27 36.73 17.05
CA ILE A 136 24.69 37.59 15.94
C ILE A 136 26.21 37.59 15.88
N SER A 137 26.77 37.46 14.68
CA SER A 137 28.20 37.45 14.42
C SER A 137 28.56 38.45 13.32
N PRO A 138 29.74 39.10 13.35
CA PRO A 138 30.19 39.94 12.23
C PRO A 138 30.34 39.13 10.93
N ALA A 139 29.75 39.61 9.82
CA ALA A 139 29.78 38.91 8.52
C ALA A 139 31.21 38.70 7.99
N GLN A 140 32.09 39.66 8.25
CA GLN A 140 33.51 39.62 7.90
C GLN A 140 34.32 40.47 8.87
N PRO A 141 35.10 39.86 9.79
CA PRO A 141 35.87 40.62 10.78
C PRO A 141 36.89 41.58 10.14
N ASP A 142 37.36 41.32 8.92
CA ASP A 142 38.44 42.08 8.28
C ASP A 142 37.99 43.26 7.40
N LYS A 143 36.69 43.43 7.12
CA LYS A 143 36.19 44.46 6.18
C LYS A 143 35.24 45.49 6.78
N GLY A 144 34.95 45.42 8.07
CA GLY A 144 34.14 46.42 8.77
C GLY A 144 32.68 46.48 8.31
N GLU A 145 32.14 45.40 7.75
CA GLU A 145 30.76 45.33 7.25
C GLU A 145 29.88 44.34 8.02
N ASN A 146 28.67 44.83 8.29
CA ASN A 146 27.38 44.22 8.68
C ASN A 146 27.38 42.97 9.57
N GLU A 147 26.61 43.07 10.65
CA GLU A 147 26.23 41.94 11.53
C GLU A 147 25.36 40.91 10.80
N THR A 148 25.47 39.64 11.18
CA THR A 148 24.72 38.51 10.59
C THR A 148 24.11 37.63 11.66
N VAL A 149 22.91 37.12 11.39
CA VAL A 149 22.22 36.21 12.30
C VAL A 149 22.77 34.80 12.11
N VAL A 150 23.31 34.21 13.19
CA VAL A 150 23.90 32.86 13.19
C VAL A 150 23.10 31.85 14.01
N ALA A 151 22.27 32.32 14.95
CA ALA A 151 21.33 31.47 15.65
C ALA A 151 20.00 32.18 15.93
N ILE A 152 18.91 31.41 15.86
CA ILE A 152 17.56 31.84 16.19
C ILE A 152 16.81 30.77 16.99
N ASP A 153 15.83 31.21 17.78
CA ASP A 153 14.80 30.36 18.36
C ASP A 153 13.49 30.56 17.60
N VAL A 154 12.85 29.46 17.21
CA VAL A 154 11.56 29.46 16.52
C VAL A 154 10.53 28.71 17.35
N TYR A 155 9.48 29.42 17.76
CA TYR A 155 8.40 28.90 18.57
C TYR A 155 7.30 28.33 17.66
N LEU A 156 7.08 27.02 17.73
CA LEU A 156 6.13 26.31 16.87
C LEU A 156 5.10 25.57 17.73
N ALA A 157 3.84 25.56 17.29
CA ALA A 157 2.80 24.78 17.94
C ALA A 157 3.03 23.27 17.77
N ASN A 158 2.80 22.48 18.82
CA ASN A 158 3.03 21.02 18.77
C ASN A 158 2.20 20.35 17.68
N HIS A 159 0.91 20.66 17.60
CA HIS A 159 0.03 20.10 16.58
C HIS A 159 0.47 20.48 15.15
N PHE A 160 1.09 21.67 14.97
CA PHE A 160 1.63 22.10 13.68
C PHE A 160 2.80 21.21 13.25
N ILE A 161 3.78 21.02 14.14
CA ILE A 161 4.95 20.17 13.86
C ILE A 161 4.52 18.71 13.63
N GLU A 162 3.66 18.17 14.48
CA GLU A 162 3.17 16.80 14.37
C GLU A 162 2.34 16.57 13.12
N GLY A 163 1.43 17.48 12.77
CA GLY A 163 0.61 17.34 11.57
C GLY A 163 1.44 17.48 10.29
N ALA A 164 2.40 18.40 10.25
CA ALA A 164 3.35 18.50 9.15
C ALA A 164 4.14 17.19 8.99
N PHE A 165 4.71 16.66 10.07
CA PHE A 165 5.44 15.40 10.05
C PHE A 165 4.56 14.22 9.61
N ASN A 166 3.36 14.09 10.17
CA ASN A 166 2.44 13.00 9.83
C ASN A 166 2.00 13.05 8.36
N SER A 167 1.88 14.24 7.77
CA SER A 167 1.59 14.38 6.34
C SER A 167 2.73 13.90 5.43
N CYS A 168 3.97 13.84 5.96
CA CYS A 168 5.19 13.58 5.19
C CYS A 168 5.88 12.25 5.49
N LYS A 169 5.62 11.62 6.64
CA LYS A 169 6.37 10.44 7.13
C LYS A 169 6.35 9.23 6.19
N GLY A 170 5.30 9.10 5.38
CA GLY A 170 5.11 7.99 4.43
C GLY A 170 5.60 8.28 3.02
N VAL A 171 6.07 9.49 2.72
CA VAL A 171 6.44 9.87 1.35
C VAL A 171 7.64 9.05 0.89
N TYR A 172 7.46 8.33 -0.22
CA TYR A 172 8.45 7.41 -0.75
C TYR A 172 9.23 8.05 -1.90
N MET A 173 10.55 7.82 -1.95
CA MET A 173 11.38 8.29 -3.05
C MET A 173 11.87 7.11 -3.91
N PRO A 174 11.26 6.90 -5.10
CA PRO A 174 11.58 5.75 -5.95
C PRO A 174 13.03 5.70 -6.44
N SER A 175 13.65 6.86 -6.67
CA SER A 175 15.02 6.95 -7.22
C SER A 175 16.09 6.42 -6.27
N ALA A 176 15.87 6.49 -4.95
CA ALA A 176 16.79 5.92 -3.96
C ALA A 176 16.22 4.70 -3.23
N GLY A 177 15.00 4.28 -3.55
CA GLY A 177 14.38 3.09 -2.98
C GLY A 177 14.02 3.18 -1.48
N GLN A 178 13.96 4.39 -0.91
CA GLN A 178 13.79 4.64 0.53
C GLN A 178 12.76 5.74 0.80
N LEU A 179 12.36 5.94 2.07
CA LEU A 179 11.46 7.02 2.44
C LEU A 179 12.21 8.36 2.44
N VAL A 180 11.51 9.45 2.18
CA VAL A 180 12.14 10.78 2.22
C VAL A 180 12.68 11.10 3.63
N MET A 181 12.02 10.62 4.68
CA MET A 181 12.49 10.77 6.06
C MET A 181 13.80 10.04 6.36
N ASP A 182 14.22 9.05 5.55
CA ASP A 182 15.55 8.45 5.67
C ASP A 182 16.66 9.45 5.31
N LEU A 183 16.36 10.43 4.46
CA LEU A 183 17.28 11.49 4.07
C LEU A 183 17.09 12.78 4.87
N MET A 184 15.85 13.11 5.22
CA MET A 184 15.51 14.38 5.86
C MET A 184 15.50 14.33 7.38
N CYS A 185 15.79 13.19 8.02
CA CYS A 185 15.82 13.06 9.49
C CYS A 185 17.22 12.75 10.06
N GLY A 186 18.26 13.06 9.30
CA GLY A 186 19.66 12.83 9.70
C GLY A 186 19.96 11.38 10.06
N GLY A 187 20.83 11.18 11.06
CA GLY A 187 21.28 9.85 11.48
C GLY A 187 20.20 8.95 12.12
N TYR A 188 18.98 9.45 12.34
CA TYR A 188 17.88 8.65 12.89
C TYR A 188 17.20 7.76 11.83
N GLY A 189 17.20 8.20 10.56
CA GLY A 189 16.42 7.59 9.50
C GLY A 189 14.90 7.63 9.75
N ALA A 190 14.10 7.11 8.81
CA ALA A 190 12.64 7.14 8.89
C ALA A 190 12.10 6.33 10.08
N SER A 191 12.70 5.17 10.38
CA SER A 191 12.23 4.26 11.43
C SER A 191 12.28 4.83 12.85
N ARG A 192 13.21 5.76 13.13
CA ARG A 192 13.37 6.42 14.43
C ARG A 192 13.13 7.92 14.36
N CYS A 193 12.57 8.42 13.27
CA CYS A 193 12.24 9.83 13.13
C CYS A 193 11.03 10.20 13.97
N SER A 194 11.07 11.39 14.58
CA SER A 194 9.91 12.03 15.20
C SER A 194 9.76 13.44 14.64
N ALA A 195 8.59 14.03 14.82
CA ALA A 195 8.31 15.38 14.32
C ALA A 195 9.35 16.39 14.83
N LEU A 196 9.70 16.35 16.12
CA LEU A 196 10.73 17.23 16.68
C LEU A 196 12.12 16.95 16.09
N ARG A 197 12.52 15.68 15.96
CA ARG A 197 13.83 15.31 15.37
C ARG A 197 13.96 15.81 13.93
N TRP A 198 12.89 15.69 13.15
CA TRP A 198 12.85 16.17 11.77
C TRP A 198 13.05 17.68 11.69
N PHE A 199 12.28 18.46 12.45
CA PHE A 199 12.41 19.92 12.47
C PHE A 199 13.74 20.39 13.05
N SER A 200 14.25 19.74 14.11
CA SER A 200 15.58 20.02 14.64
C SER A 200 16.68 19.78 13.61
N PHE A 201 16.61 18.68 12.84
CA PHE A 201 17.58 18.40 11.78
C PHE A 201 17.53 19.45 10.65
N MET A 202 16.34 19.93 10.28
CA MET A 202 16.22 21.02 9.31
C MET A 202 16.86 22.32 9.78
N GLY A 203 16.97 22.52 11.10
CA GLY A 203 17.55 23.69 11.73
C GLY A 203 18.99 23.53 12.23
N ASP A 204 19.65 22.39 11.99
CA ASP A 204 20.96 22.09 12.58
C ASP A 204 22.10 22.15 11.55
N PRO A 205 22.92 23.22 11.53
CA PRO A 205 23.99 23.38 10.55
C PRO A 205 25.16 22.41 10.74
N VAL A 206 25.25 21.74 11.89
CA VAL A 206 26.32 20.75 12.16
C VAL A 206 26.01 19.44 11.47
N HIS A 207 24.75 19.02 11.48
CA HIS A 207 24.32 17.73 10.94
C HIS A 207 23.68 17.85 9.54
N ASN A 208 23.31 19.05 9.11
CA ASN A 208 22.66 19.29 7.83
C ASN A 208 23.40 20.37 7.03
N ALA A 209 24.15 19.96 6.01
CA ALA A 209 24.93 20.84 5.15
C ALA A 209 24.09 21.81 4.29
N TYR A 210 22.76 21.68 4.28
CA TYR A 210 21.86 22.57 3.52
C TYR A 210 21.37 23.77 4.33
N VAL A 211 21.66 23.85 5.64
CA VAL A 211 21.28 24.98 6.51
C VAL A 211 22.53 25.70 7.02
N GLY A 212 22.52 27.04 6.93
CA GLY A 212 23.68 27.87 7.24
C GLY A 212 23.75 28.43 8.66
N PHE A 213 22.65 28.37 9.41
CA PHE A 213 22.53 28.94 10.74
C PHE A 213 21.74 28.00 11.65
N LEU A 214 21.93 28.13 12.96
CA LEU A 214 21.23 27.31 13.95
C LEU A 214 19.80 27.81 14.14
N MET A 215 18.83 26.92 13.98
CA MET A 215 17.42 27.18 14.24
C MET A 215 16.94 26.24 15.34
N ASN A 216 16.88 26.75 16.57
CA ASN A 216 16.37 26.00 17.71
C ASN A 216 14.84 25.94 17.64
N ILE A 217 14.30 24.73 17.59
CA ILE A 217 12.86 24.50 17.51
C ILE A 217 12.28 24.39 18.91
N MET A 218 11.51 25.40 19.32
CA MET A 218 10.84 25.48 20.61
C MET A 218 9.40 25.02 20.45
N ASN A 219 9.11 23.75 20.71
CA ASN A 219 7.78 23.18 20.54
C ASN A 219 6.90 23.46 21.77
N THR A 220 5.90 24.34 21.60
CA THR A 220 4.99 24.73 22.69
C THR A 220 3.60 25.02 22.16
N SER A 221 2.57 24.60 22.90
CA SER A 221 1.17 24.89 22.55
C SER A 221 0.63 26.14 23.25
N VAL A 222 1.43 26.77 24.11
CA VAL A 222 1.07 27.96 24.87
C VAL A 222 2.07 29.09 24.62
N PRO A 223 1.65 30.36 24.72
CA PRO A 223 2.56 31.49 24.59
C PRO A 223 3.67 31.47 25.64
N ILE A 224 4.89 31.81 25.23
CA ILE A 224 6.06 31.92 26.10
C ILE A 224 6.49 33.38 26.11
N GLY A 225 6.24 34.08 27.22
CA GLY A 225 6.50 35.51 27.31
C GLY A 225 5.68 36.29 26.28
N SER A 226 6.35 37.06 25.41
CA SER A 226 5.73 37.78 24.30
C SER A 226 5.57 36.95 23.02
N PHE A 227 6.12 35.73 22.97
CA PHE A 227 6.12 34.89 21.78
C PHE A 227 4.85 34.04 21.70
N GLN A 228 4.18 34.14 20.56
CA GLN A 228 3.01 33.36 20.19
C GLN A 228 3.45 32.25 19.23
N PRO A 229 3.34 30.97 19.59
CA PRO A 229 3.83 29.88 18.74
C PRO A 229 3.15 29.87 17.38
N PHE A 230 3.94 29.67 16.32
CA PHE A 230 3.43 29.58 14.96
C PHE A 230 2.40 28.45 14.85
N ASN A 231 1.21 28.82 14.40
CA ASN A 231 0.05 27.95 14.37
C ASN A 231 -0.79 28.25 13.11
N LYS A 232 -0.38 27.65 11.99
CA LYS A 232 -1.15 27.66 10.74
C LYS A 232 -1.85 26.32 10.57
N SER A 233 -2.98 26.34 9.87
CA SER A 233 -3.73 25.12 9.56
C SER A 233 -2.93 24.20 8.66
N ILE A 234 -2.93 22.91 8.98
CA ILE A 234 -2.25 21.85 8.24
C ILE A 234 -3.25 21.19 7.30
N THR A 235 -2.80 20.80 6.10
CA THR A 235 -3.57 19.91 5.23
C THR A 235 -3.11 18.46 5.46
N PRO A 236 -3.94 17.56 6.01
CA PRO A 236 -3.55 16.15 6.17
C PRO A 236 -3.31 15.49 4.80
N CYS A 237 -2.47 14.45 4.74
CA CYS A 237 -2.12 13.82 3.46
C CYS A 237 -3.30 13.10 2.77
N SER A 238 -4.32 12.73 3.55
CA SER A 238 -5.60 12.18 3.08
C SER A 238 -6.55 13.22 2.47
N LYS A 239 -6.16 14.50 2.42
CA LYS A 239 -6.93 15.58 1.80
C LYS A 239 -6.09 16.32 0.75
N GLY A 240 -6.72 16.70 -0.36
CA GLY A 240 -6.13 17.61 -1.34
C GLY A 240 -5.78 18.99 -0.77
N VAL A 241 -4.82 19.67 -1.41
CA VAL A 241 -4.39 21.02 -1.02
C VAL A 241 -5.48 22.07 -1.28
N ASP A 242 -6.29 21.83 -2.30
CA ASP A 242 -7.39 22.63 -2.81
C ASP A 242 -8.49 21.69 -3.35
N ASP A 243 -9.66 22.23 -3.69
CA ASP A 243 -10.80 21.42 -4.12
C ASP A 243 -10.58 20.73 -5.49
N SER A 244 -9.57 21.14 -6.26
CA SER A 244 -9.22 20.56 -7.55
C SER A 244 -8.07 19.54 -7.48
N SER A 245 -7.27 19.55 -6.41
CA SER A 245 -6.16 18.60 -6.24
C SER A 245 -6.61 17.34 -5.50
N PRO A 246 -6.21 16.14 -5.99
CA PRO A 246 -6.49 14.90 -5.27
C PRO A 246 -5.65 14.80 -3.99
N PRO A 247 -6.07 13.97 -3.01
CA PRO A 247 -5.23 13.62 -1.87
C PRO A 247 -3.98 12.85 -2.30
N CYS A 248 -2.99 12.76 -1.40
CA CYS A 248 -1.76 12.02 -1.68
C CYS A 248 -2.05 10.52 -1.90
N SER A 249 -1.20 9.87 -2.69
CA SER A 249 -1.35 8.45 -2.99
C SER A 249 -1.23 7.59 -1.73
N CYS A 250 -1.93 6.46 -1.66
CA CYS A 250 -1.84 5.50 -0.55
C CYS A 250 -0.40 5.00 -0.32
N MET A 251 0.43 4.95 -1.36
CA MET A 251 1.84 4.57 -1.26
C MET A 251 2.68 5.62 -0.52
N ASP A 252 2.32 6.90 -0.64
CA ASP A 252 3.02 8.02 -0.01
C ASP A 252 2.34 8.46 1.32
N CYS A 253 1.13 7.97 1.60
CA CYS A 253 0.33 8.31 2.77
C CYS A 253 -0.64 7.16 3.12
N GLU A 254 -0.40 6.48 4.23
CA GLU A 254 -1.25 5.37 4.69
C GLU A 254 -2.68 5.82 5.00
N ASP A 255 -2.85 7.05 5.50
CA ASP A 255 -4.17 7.62 5.82
C ASP A 255 -5.05 7.84 4.57
N SER A 256 -4.47 7.81 3.37
CA SER A 256 -5.20 7.86 2.09
C SER A 256 -5.66 6.48 1.61
N CYS A 257 -5.25 5.39 2.28
CA CYS A 257 -5.55 4.04 1.83
C CYS A 257 -7.02 3.66 2.09
N PRO A 258 -7.68 2.95 1.15
CA PRO A 258 -8.97 2.36 1.43
C PRO A 258 -8.81 1.25 2.48
N VAL A 259 -9.80 1.10 3.35
CA VAL A 259 -9.82 0.00 4.32
C VAL A 259 -9.91 -1.33 3.55
N PRO A 260 -9.02 -2.30 3.81
CA PRO A 260 -9.04 -3.58 3.10
C PRO A 260 -10.38 -4.29 3.31
N PRO A 261 -10.91 -4.99 2.28
CA PRO A 261 -12.12 -5.79 2.45
C PRO A 261 -11.88 -6.87 3.51
N PRO A 262 -12.93 -7.28 4.25
CA PRO A 262 -12.81 -8.33 5.24
C PRO A 262 -12.24 -9.60 4.59
N PRO A 263 -11.41 -10.37 5.32
CA PRO A 263 -10.84 -11.60 4.78
C PRO A 263 -11.96 -12.52 4.29
N LYS A 264 -11.75 -13.16 3.13
CA LYS A 264 -12.69 -14.15 2.62
C LYS A 264 -12.95 -15.19 3.71
N PRO A 265 -14.21 -15.61 3.92
CA PRO A 265 -14.49 -16.66 4.88
C PRO A 265 -13.67 -17.90 4.50
N PRO A 266 -13.18 -18.66 5.49
CA PRO A 266 -12.45 -19.89 5.22
C PRO A 266 -13.33 -20.82 4.37
N VAL A 267 -12.70 -21.56 3.45
CA VAL A 267 -13.39 -22.55 2.62
C VAL A 267 -14.11 -23.53 3.56
N SER A 268 -15.43 -23.65 3.37
CA SER A 268 -16.23 -24.59 4.16
C SER A 268 -15.66 -25.99 4.01
N PRO A 269 -15.51 -26.77 5.09
CA PRO A 269 -15.04 -28.14 4.98
C PRO A 269 -15.97 -28.94 4.07
N PHE A 270 -15.40 -29.90 3.35
CA PHE A 270 -16.19 -30.83 2.53
C PHE A 270 -17.23 -31.52 3.41
N THR A 271 -18.51 -31.22 3.16
CA THR A 271 -19.64 -31.75 3.92
C THR A 271 -20.63 -32.40 2.97
N ILE A 272 -21.19 -33.52 3.41
CA ILE A 272 -22.26 -34.24 2.71
C ILE A 272 -23.40 -34.35 3.73
N LEU A 273 -24.58 -33.80 3.42
CA LEU A 273 -25.75 -33.80 4.32
C LEU A 273 -25.48 -33.19 5.71
N GLY A 274 -24.58 -32.22 5.82
CA GLY A 274 -24.21 -31.59 7.10
C GLY A 274 -23.24 -32.41 7.97
N LEU A 275 -22.80 -33.59 7.51
CA LEU A 275 -21.74 -34.38 8.13
C LEU A 275 -20.41 -34.16 7.41
N PRO A 276 -19.25 -34.34 8.09
CA PRO A 276 -17.96 -34.27 7.43
C PRO A 276 -17.88 -35.34 6.33
N GLY A 277 -17.65 -34.90 5.10
CA GLY A 277 -17.82 -35.73 3.91
C GLY A 277 -16.81 -36.88 3.83
N LEU A 278 -15.56 -36.65 4.24
CA LEU A 278 -14.50 -37.66 4.21
C LEU A 278 -14.75 -38.84 5.18
N PRO A 279 -15.13 -38.62 6.45
CA PRO A 279 -15.61 -39.69 7.33
C PRO A 279 -16.82 -40.43 6.77
N LEU A 280 -17.78 -39.72 6.16
CA LEU A 280 -18.98 -40.35 5.60
C LEU A 280 -18.64 -41.24 4.39
N THR A 281 -17.79 -40.77 3.48
CA THR A 281 -17.37 -41.59 2.32
C THR A 281 -16.60 -42.83 2.76
N MET A 282 -15.69 -42.71 3.74
CA MET A 282 -14.97 -43.86 4.29
C MET A 282 -15.91 -44.88 4.94
N LEU A 283 -16.94 -44.41 5.66
CA LEU A 283 -17.96 -45.28 6.27
C LEU A 283 -18.75 -46.06 5.20
N LEU A 284 -19.18 -45.38 4.12
CA LEU A 284 -19.91 -46.03 3.03
C LEU A 284 -19.07 -47.09 2.29
N ILE A 285 -17.79 -46.79 2.03
CA ILE A 285 -16.85 -47.74 1.43
C ILE A 285 -16.67 -48.96 2.34
N PHE A 286 -16.53 -48.74 3.66
CA PHE A 286 -16.41 -49.82 4.63
C PHE A 286 -17.66 -50.71 4.67
N ILE A 287 -18.86 -50.13 4.78
CA ILE A 287 -20.11 -50.89 4.80
C ILE A 287 -20.30 -51.68 3.50
N GLY A 288 -20.06 -51.05 2.35
CA GLY A 288 -20.15 -51.72 1.05
C GLY A 288 -19.17 -52.88 0.92
N GLY A 289 -17.90 -52.64 1.24
CA GLY A 289 -16.84 -53.66 1.20
C GLY A 289 -17.11 -54.82 2.17
N SER A 290 -17.48 -54.52 3.41
CA SER A 290 -17.84 -55.54 4.40
C SER A 290 -19.09 -56.32 4.00
N SER A 291 -20.09 -55.68 3.39
CA SER A 291 -21.30 -56.37 2.90
C SER A 291 -20.96 -57.33 1.76
N ILE A 292 -20.10 -56.93 0.81
CA ILE A 292 -19.63 -57.80 -0.27
C ILE A 292 -18.84 -58.98 0.31
N PHE A 293 -17.92 -58.71 1.24
CA PHE A 293 -17.10 -59.74 1.89
C PHE A 293 -17.96 -60.74 2.67
N LEU A 294 -18.87 -60.26 3.52
CA LEU A 294 -19.80 -61.10 4.28
C LEU A 294 -20.72 -61.89 3.36
N SER A 295 -21.21 -61.30 2.26
CA SER A 295 -22.02 -62.00 1.27
C SER A 295 -21.22 -63.12 0.60
N ALA A 296 -19.97 -62.86 0.21
CA ALA A 296 -19.09 -63.88 -0.36
C ALA A 296 -18.81 -65.03 0.63
N VAL A 297 -18.59 -64.73 1.91
CA VAL A 297 -18.29 -65.75 2.93
C VAL A 297 -19.55 -66.54 3.33
N LEU A 298 -20.69 -65.88 3.52
CA LEU A 298 -21.92 -66.50 3.99
C LEU A 298 -22.69 -67.20 2.85
N TRP A 299 -22.67 -66.64 1.65
CA TRP A 299 -23.42 -67.15 0.49
C TRP A 299 -22.52 -67.91 -0.49
N GLY A 300 -21.20 -67.72 -0.46
CA GLY A 300 -20.25 -68.48 -1.28
C GLY A 300 -20.40 -70.00 -1.12
N PRO A 301 -20.52 -70.55 0.10
CA PRO A 301 -20.75 -71.98 0.28
C PRO A 301 -22.12 -72.47 -0.26
N SER A 302 -23.16 -71.62 -0.23
CA SER A 302 -24.50 -71.98 -0.75
C SER A 302 -24.65 -71.78 -2.27
N LEU A 303 -23.94 -70.81 -2.86
CA LEU A 303 -23.97 -70.53 -4.30
C LEU A 303 -22.95 -71.35 -5.10
N CYS A 304 -21.80 -71.70 -4.51
CA CYS A 304 -20.82 -72.61 -5.12
C CYS A 304 -21.14 -74.09 -4.92
N VAL A 305 -22.15 -74.44 -4.11
CA VAL A 305 -22.60 -75.83 -3.92
C VAL A 305 -24.12 -75.97 -4.10
N PRO A 306 -24.64 -75.96 -5.34
CA PRO A 306 -25.90 -76.64 -5.62
C PRO A 306 -25.60 -78.14 -5.73
N GLY A 307 -25.42 -78.80 -4.58
CA GLY A 307 -25.21 -80.25 -4.52
C GLY A 307 -24.34 -80.68 -3.35
N GLY A 308 -25.00 -80.94 -2.22
CA GLY A 308 -24.56 -81.70 -1.05
C GLY A 308 -23.09 -82.09 -0.91
N PHE A 309 -22.55 -81.77 0.26
CA PHE A 309 -21.44 -82.49 0.87
C PHE A 309 -21.65 -84.01 0.73
N GLY A 310 -20.88 -84.60 -0.19
CA GLY A 310 -20.98 -85.99 -0.55
C GLY A 310 -19.66 -86.41 -1.14
N VAL A 311 -18.64 -86.56 -0.29
CA VAL A 311 -17.50 -87.41 -0.60
C VAL A 311 -18.06 -88.81 -0.82
N ARG A 312 -18.41 -89.13 -2.07
CA ARG A 312 -18.73 -90.50 -2.45
C ARG A 312 -17.43 -91.13 -2.95
N SER A 313 -16.66 -91.68 -2.02
CA SER A 313 -15.70 -92.73 -2.36
C SER A 313 -16.51 -93.93 -2.88
N SER A 314 -16.67 -94.05 -4.19
CA SER A 314 -16.91 -95.35 -4.80
C SER A 314 -15.56 -96.00 -5.06
N VAL A 315 -15.08 -96.75 -4.07
CA VAL A 315 -14.14 -97.84 -4.35
C VAL A 315 -14.97 -98.90 -5.07
N ASP A 316 -14.89 -98.95 -6.39
CA ASP A 316 -15.24 -100.18 -7.11
C ASP A 316 -13.95 -100.84 -7.56
N SER A 317 -13.69 -101.99 -6.94
CA SER A 317 -12.54 -102.83 -7.20
C SER A 317 -12.96 -103.83 -8.26
N SER A 318 -12.55 -103.62 -9.53
CA SER A 318 -12.39 -104.72 -10.49
C SER A 318 -11.66 -104.31 -11.78
N ARG A 319 -10.44 -104.86 -11.89
CA ARG A 319 -9.73 -105.36 -13.10
C ARG A 319 -9.25 -104.40 -14.21
N HIS A 320 -7.93 -104.50 -14.40
CA HIS A 320 -7.10 -104.25 -15.58
C HIS A 320 -6.85 -102.79 -16.03
N GLY A 321 -5.71 -102.26 -15.56
CA GLY A 321 -4.65 -101.85 -16.49
C GLY A 321 -4.86 -100.57 -17.31
N GLU A 322 -5.31 -99.48 -16.70
CA GLU A 322 -5.15 -98.11 -17.23
C GLU A 322 -5.10 -97.11 -16.06
N PRO A 323 -4.31 -96.02 -16.15
CA PRO A 323 -4.28 -95.01 -15.09
C PRO A 323 -5.65 -94.31 -14.99
N PRO A 324 -6.16 -94.01 -13.78
CA PRO A 324 -7.45 -93.35 -13.63
C PRO A 324 -7.35 -91.91 -14.16
N VAL A 325 -8.03 -91.65 -15.27
CA VAL A 325 -8.23 -90.29 -15.77
C VAL A 325 -9.20 -89.58 -14.83
N ALA A 326 -8.67 -88.69 -13.99
CA ALA A 326 -9.48 -87.80 -13.17
C ALA A 326 -10.14 -86.76 -14.09
N ILE A 327 -11.38 -87.02 -14.50
CA ILE A 327 -12.20 -86.00 -15.19
C ILE A 327 -12.71 -85.04 -14.11
N ALA A 328 -11.97 -83.95 -13.89
CA ALA A 328 -12.46 -82.81 -13.12
C ALA A 328 -13.57 -82.13 -13.92
N THR A 329 -14.83 -82.48 -13.66
CA THR A 329 -15.98 -81.74 -14.20
C THR A 329 -16.10 -80.41 -13.45
N PRO A 330 -16.17 -79.25 -14.14
CA PRO A 330 -16.29 -77.95 -13.49
C PRO A 330 -17.61 -77.86 -12.72
N THR A 331 -17.49 -77.59 -11.42
CA THR A 331 -18.62 -77.67 -10.46
C THR A 331 -19.30 -76.32 -10.22
N SER A 332 -18.74 -75.21 -10.72
CA SER A 332 -19.37 -73.89 -10.57
C SER A 332 -19.92 -73.33 -11.90
N LEU A 333 -21.05 -72.62 -11.83
CA LEU A 333 -21.64 -71.89 -12.97
C LEU A 333 -20.62 -70.93 -13.62
N PHE A 334 -19.73 -70.36 -12.81
CA PHE A 334 -18.68 -69.44 -13.24
C PHE A 334 -17.61 -70.13 -14.09
N GLU A 335 -17.20 -71.36 -13.73
CA GLU A 335 -16.28 -72.16 -14.55
C GLU A 335 -16.91 -72.59 -15.86
N ARG A 336 -18.21 -72.91 -15.87
CA ARG A 336 -18.93 -73.25 -17.12
C ARG A 336 -19.05 -72.03 -18.05
N MET A 337 -19.40 -70.87 -17.51
CA MET A 337 -19.43 -69.62 -18.27
C MET A 337 -18.03 -69.22 -18.75
N GLY A 338 -17.01 -69.40 -17.90
CA GLY A 338 -15.61 -69.17 -18.24
C GLY A 338 -15.17 -70.03 -19.42
N LYS A 339 -15.43 -71.34 -19.37
CA LYS A 339 -15.10 -72.28 -20.44
C LYS A 339 -15.83 -71.97 -21.76
N VAL A 340 -17.11 -71.58 -21.69
CA VAL A 340 -17.88 -71.17 -22.88
C VAL A 340 -17.34 -69.88 -23.47
N LEU A 341 -17.01 -68.89 -22.62
CA LEU A 341 -16.41 -67.63 -23.03
C LEU A 341 -15.04 -67.88 -23.69
N GLU A 342 -14.20 -68.70 -23.07
CA GLU A 342 -12.90 -69.09 -23.57
C GLU A 342 -12.99 -69.76 -24.94
N SER A 343 -13.87 -70.77 -25.09
CA SER A 343 -14.07 -71.45 -26.37
C SER A 343 -14.63 -70.51 -27.45
N LYS A 344 -15.51 -69.58 -27.09
CA LYS A 344 -16.04 -68.58 -28.03
C LYS A 344 -14.99 -67.56 -28.46
N LEU A 345 -14.16 -67.07 -27.53
CA LEU A 345 -13.04 -66.19 -27.83
C LEU A 345 -12.02 -66.89 -28.72
N GLU A 346 -11.67 -68.14 -28.41
CA GLU A 346 -10.75 -68.95 -29.20
C GLU A 346 -11.23 -69.11 -30.64
N GLN A 347 -12.50 -69.50 -30.83
CA GLN A 347 -13.06 -69.68 -32.15
C GLN A 347 -13.14 -68.37 -32.94
N TRP A 348 -13.46 -67.26 -32.27
CA TRP A 348 -13.51 -65.94 -32.90
C TRP A 348 -12.11 -65.47 -33.34
N PHE A 349 -11.12 -65.55 -32.45
CA PHE A 349 -9.73 -65.21 -32.78
C PHE A 349 -9.14 -66.14 -33.84
N TYR A 350 -9.50 -67.44 -33.85
CA TYR A 350 -9.08 -68.37 -34.88
C TYR A 350 -9.64 -67.99 -36.26
N VAL A 351 -10.94 -67.67 -36.35
CA VAL A 351 -11.58 -67.26 -37.61
C VAL A 351 -10.99 -65.93 -38.11
N LEU A 352 -10.83 -64.95 -37.22
CA LEU A 352 -10.23 -63.66 -37.55
C LEU A 352 -8.78 -63.83 -38.01
N GLY A 353 -7.97 -64.59 -37.26
CA GLY A 353 -6.58 -64.87 -37.58
C GLY A 353 -6.42 -65.60 -38.91
N LYS A 354 -7.27 -66.61 -39.17
CA LYS A 354 -7.30 -67.33 -40.45
C LYS A 354 -7.65 -66.41 -41.61
N ALA A 355 -8.65 -65.54 -41.46
CA ALA A 355 -9.03 -64.56 -42.47
C ALA A 355 -7.86 -63.62 -42.80
N CYS A 356 -7.20 -63.07 -41.78
CA CYS A 356 -6.01 -62.22 -41.94
C CYS A 356 -4.85 -62.96 -42.64
N ALA A 357 -4.58 -64.22 -42.27
CA ALA A 357 -3.49 -65.01 -42.83
C ALA A 357 -3.73 -65.45 -44.29
N THR A 358 -4.98 -65.69 -44.68
CA THR A 358 -5.32 -66.09 -46.07
C THR A 358 -5.18 -64.96 -47.09
N ASN A 359 -5.30 -63.70 -46.67
CA ASN A 359 -5.13 -62.53 -47.54
C ASN A 359 -4.23 -61.47 -46.87
N PRO A 360 -2.90 -61.69 -46.83
CA PRO A 360 -1.98 -60.83 -46.10
C PRO A 360 -1.89 -59.43 -46.70
N TRP A 361 -1.88 -59.31 -48.03
CA TRP A 361 -1.79 -58.01 -48.71
C TRP A 361 -3.04 -57.15 -48.49
N GLY A 362 -4.25 -57.73 -48.56
CA GLY A 362 -5.48 -57.02 -48.27
C GLY A 362 -5.55 -56.54 -46.82
N THR A 363 -5.14 -57.40 -45.87
CA THR A 363 -5.11 -57.08 -44.44
C THR A 363 -4.12 -55.95 -44.12
N LEU A 364 -2.91 -56.00 -44.71
CA LEU A 364 -1.90 -54.94 -44.55
C LEU A 364 -2.36 -53.61 -45.15
N LEU A 365 -3.04 -53.63 -46.30
CA LEU A 365 -3.57 -52.42 -46.92
C LEU A 365 -4.66 -51.78 -46.06
N ILE A 366 -5.63 -52.55 -45.57
CA ILE A 366 -6.69 -52.05 -44.68
C ILE A 366 -6.07 -51.52 -43.38
N GLY A 367 -5.16 -52.27 -42.75
CA GLY A 367 -4.47 -51.84 -41.54
C GLY A 367 -3.69 -50.53 -41.74
N SER A 368 -2.97 -50.41 -42.86
CA SER A 368 -2.26 -49.18 -43.23
C SER A 368 -3.21 -48.00 -43.44
N CYS A 369 -4.33 -48.19 -44.15
CA CYS A 369 -5.35 -47.15 -44.32
C CYS A 369 -5.91 -46.66 -42.98
N VAL A 370 -6.17 -47.58 -42.03
CA VAL A 370 -6.65 -47.22 -40.68
C VAL A 370 -5.59 -46.44 -39.90
N VAL A 371 -4.33 -46.90 -39.92
CA VAL A 371 -3.22 -46.21 -39.24
C VAL A 371 -3.00 -44.82 -39.80
N ILE A 372 -3.00 -44.66 -41.13
CA ILE A 372 -2.85 -43.34 -41.78
C ILE A 372 -4.05 -42.44 -41.47
N GLY A 373 -5.27 -43.00 -41.50
CA GLY A 373 -6.50 -42.26 -41.19
C GLY A 373 -6.52 -41.73 -39.75
N LEU A 374 -6.19 -42.57 -38.78
CA LEU A 374 -6.08 -42.18 -37.37
C LEU A 374 -4.86 -41.26 -37.13
N GLY A 375 -3.75 -41.54 -37.81
CA GLY A 375 -2.52 -40.74 -37.73
C GLY A 375 -2.66 -39.32 -38.25
N HIS A 376 -3.61 -39.06 -39.17
CA HIS A 376 -3.89 -37.71 -39.66
C HIS A 376 -4.34 -36.74 -38.54
N GLY A 377 -4.90 -37.27 -37.44
CA GLY A 377 -5.30 -36.49 -36.27
C GLY A 377 -4.17 -35.74 -35.57
N ILE A 378 -2.92 -36.18 -35.74
CA ILE A 378 -1.75 -35.55 -35.10
C ILE A 378 -1.54 -34.10 -35.55
N LYS A 379 -2.04 -33.72 -36.73
CA LYS A 379 -1.99 -32.34 -37.24
C LYS A 379 -2.84 -31.37 -36.41
N TYR A 380 -3.85 -31.87 -35.71
CA TYR A 380 -4.74 -31.09 -34.87
C TYR A 380 -4.37 -31.18 -33.39
N LEU A 381 -3.21 -31.76 -33.08
CA LEU A 381 -2.74 -31.90 -31.72
C LEU A 381 -2.36 -30.51 -31.20
N GLN A 382 -3.10 -30.04 -30.21
CA GLN A 382 -2.83 -28.82 -29.49
C GLN A 382 -2.14 -29.17 -28.17
N PHE A 383 -0.98 -28.59 -27.93
CA PHE A 383 -0.28 -28.71 -26.66
C PHE A 383 -0.67 -27.53 -25.79
N THR A 384 -1.34 -27.80 -24.68
CA THR A 384 -1.53 -26.80 -23.61
C THR A 384 -0.24 -26.72 -22.80
N THR A 385 0.45 -25.58 -22.88
CA THR A 385 1.67 -25.31 -22.12
C THR A 385 1.45 -24.33 -20.98
N ASP A 386 0.25 -23.75 -20.89
CA ASP A 386 -0.12 -22.87 -19.80
C ASP A 386 -0.47 -23.72 -18.57
N PRO A 387 0.17 -23.52 -17.41
CA PRO A 387 -0.16 -24.24 -16.18
C PRO A 387 -1.53 -23.86 -15.59
N VAL A 388 -2.23 -22.86 -16.15
CA VAL A 388 -3.54 -22.38 -15.71
C VAL A 388 -4.71 -22.98 -16.50
N GLU A 389 -4.51 -23.32 -17.78
CA GLU A 389 -5.46 -24.12 -18.58
C GLU A 389 -5.33 -25.62 -18.26
#